data_AF-A0A4Q3IRK7-F1
#
_entry.id   AF-A0A4Q3IRK7-F1
#
_cell.length_a   1.000
_cell.length_b   1.000
_cell.length_c   1.000
_cell.angle_alpha   90.00
_cell.angle_beta   90.00
_cell.angle_gamma   90.00
#
_symmetry.space_group_name_H-M   'P 1'
#
loop_
_entity.id
_entity.type
_entity.pdbx_description
1 polymer ?
#
loop_
_entity_poly.entity_id
_entity_poly.type
_entity_poly.pdbx_seq_one_letter_code
_entity_poly.pdbx_strand_id
1 'polypeptide(L)'
;MSDIQSFRQSVETFISARGWTPTRFGRAIAGDPLFVFDLREGREPRSDTRNRILKAMQDHSETQALTPLRIGVAGLGNVGATLVRIIQKDGEELTRKLGRKLVVTAVCARSRSRDRGIDVTDLEWFDDPVALAKSDSIDLFVELIGGEDGPALAAVKAALEIGRPVVTANKALLARHGVNLAKLAEESGAQLGFEAAVAGGIPVIKTLREGLGSARIARVYGIMNGTCNYILTRMGNEGISFDECLKDAQKLGYAEADPTFDVGGFDTAHKLAILASLCFGCEIAPDEIFVEGITTISQADIKVAGDLGYKIKLLGIAHRSADGIEQRV
;
A
#
# COMPACT_ATOMS: atom_id res chain seq x y z
N MET A 1 27.37 -29.59 -32.28
CA MET A 1 26.91 -29.80 -30.88
C MET A 1 26.02 -31.03 -30.88
N SER A 2 26.15 -31.91 -29.89
CA SER A 2 25.23 -33.06 -29.78
C SER A 2 23.81 -32.60 -29.46
N ASP A 3 22.81 -33.40 -29.79
CA ASP A 3 21.39 -33.09 -29.54
C ASP A 3 21.12 -32.78 -28.05
N ILE A 4 21.81 -33.47 -27.14
CA ILE A 4 21.75 -33.19 -25.71
C ILE A 4 22.39 -31.85 -25.32
N GLN A 5 23.51 -31.46 -25.94
CA GLN A 5 24.15 -30.16 -25.69
C GLN A 5 23.25 -29.00 -26.13
N SER A 6 22.57 -29.16 -27.27
CA SER A 6 21.60 -28.18 -27.75
C SER A 6 20.42 -28.05 -26.78
N PHE A 7 19.86 -29.17 -26.32
CA PHE A 7 18.79 -29.16 -25.32
C PHE A 7 19.20 -28.48 -24.01
N ARG A 8 20.40 -28.78 -23.49
CA ARG A 8 20.96 -28.11 -22.30
C ARG A 8 21.03 -26.61 -22.47
N GLN A 9 21.58 -26.16 -23.60
CA GLN A 9 21.70 -24.74 -23.90
C GLN A 9 20.33 -24.07 -23.98
N SER A 10 19.33 -24.71 -24.58
CA SER A 10 17.96 -24.18 -24.64
C SER A 10 17.35 -23.99 -23.25
N VAL A 11 17.55 -24.94 -22.34
CA VAL A 11 17.08 -24.83 -20.94
C VAL A 11 17.78 -23.68 -20.23
N GLU A 12 19.10 -23.56 -20.32
CA GLU A 12 19.87 -22.48 -19.69
C GLU A 12 19.48 -21.09 -20.24
N THR A 13 19.32 -20.98 -21.56
CA THR A 13 18.87 -19.73 -22.20
C THR A 13 17.46 -19.36 -21.73
N PHE A 14 16.54 -20.32 -21.61
CA PHE A 14 15.18 -20.08 -21.12
C PHE A 14 15.15 -19.59 -19.66
N ILE A 15 15.97 -20.20 -18.79
CA ILE A 15 16.12 -19.82 -17.38
C ILE A 15 16.69 -18.40 -17.28
N SER A 16 17.77 -18.14 -18.01
CA SER A 16 18.45 -16.83 -18.03
C SER A 16 17.54 -15.71 -18.52
N ALA A 17 16.85 -15.92 -19.65
CA ALA A 17 15.95 -14.92 -20.24
C ALA A 17 14.81 -14.50 -19.32
N ARG A 18 14.42 -15.34 -18.35
CA ARG A 18 13.32 -15.07 -17.41
C ARG A 18 13.79 -14.72 -16.00
N GLY A 19 15.09 -14.73 -15.73
CA GLY A 19 15.63 -14.59 -14.37
C GLY A 19 15.10 -15.66 -13.42
N TRP A 20 14.82 -16.86 -13.92
CA TRP A 20 14.33 -17.97 -13.09
C TRP A 20 15.49 -18.65 -12.37
N THR A 21 15.19 -19.30 -11.24
CA THR A 21 16.14 -20.23 -10.62
C THR A 21 16.02 -21.61 -11.26
N PRO A 22 17.08 -22.43 -11.26
CA PRO A 22 17.04 -23.82 -11.72
C PRO A 22 15.89 -24.63 -11.09
N THR A 23 15.68 -24.44 -9.78
CA THR A 23 14.61 -25.11 -9.01
C THR A 23 13.21 -24.67 -9.45
N ARG A 24 13.02 -23.39 -9.79
CA ARG A 24 11.74 -22.88 -10.30
C ARG A 24 11.41 -23.51 -11.65
N PHE A 25 12.37 -23.58 -12.56
CA PHE A 25 12.19 -24.29 -13.84
C PHE A 25 11.84 -25.75 -13.61
N GLY A 26 12.58 -26.43 -12.72
CA GLY A 26 12.35 -27.81 -12.36
C GLY A 26 10.91 -28.07 -11.93
N ARG A 27 10.38 -27.26 -11.00
CA ARG A 27 8.98 -27.37 -10.54
C ARG A 27 7.96 -27.01 -11.60
N ALA A 28 8.15 -25.88 -12.28
CA ALA A 28 7.13 -25.31 -13.15
C ALA A 28 7.04 -25.99 -14.53
N ILE A 29 8.15 -26.51 -15.04
CA ILE A 29 8.25 -27.04 -16.41
C ILE A 29 8.54 -28.53 -16.40
N ALA A 30 9.57 -28.96 -15.68
CA ALA A 30 10.04 -30.35 -15.72
C ALA A 30 9.23 -31.30 -14.83
N GLY A 31 8.55 -30.77 -13.80
CA GLY A 31 7.90 -31.56 -12.76
C GLY A 31 8.88 -32.19 -11.76
N ASP A 32 10.14 -31.75 -11.77
CA ASP A 32 11.21 -32.21 -10.89
C ASP A 32 12.13 -31.03 -10.51
N PRO A 33 12.16 -30.59 -9.24
CA PRO A 33 13.00 -29.49 -8.77
C PRO A 33 14.51 -29.68 -9.00
N LEU A 34 14.98 -30.92 -9.12
CA LEU A 34 16.41 -31.25 -9.28
C LEU A 34 16.83 -31.39 -10.74
N PHE A 35 15.88 -31.39 -11.67
CA PHE A 35 16.09 -31.66 -13.09
C PHE A 35 17.27 -30.90 -13.71
N VAL A 36 17.37 -29.60 -13.46
CA VAL A 36 18.42 -28.75 -14.06
C VAL A 36 19.80 -29.07 -13.48
N PHE A 37 19.88 -29.44 -12.21
CA PHE A 37 21.15 -29.82 -11.58
C PHE A 37 21.64 -31.16 -12.14
N ASP A 38 20.75 -32.16 -12.18
CA ASP A 38 21.03 -33.45 -12.81
C ASP A 38 21.48 -33.30 -14.27
N LEU A 39 20.80 -32.43 -15.01
CA LEU A 39 21.10 -32.14 -16.40
C LEU A 39 22.51 -31.53 -16.57
N ARG A 40 22.94 -30.66 -15.64
CA ARG A 40 24.29 -30.06 -15.60
C ARG A 40 25.37 -31.08 -15.24
N GLU A 41 25.05 -32.03 -14.37
CA GLU A 41 25.94 -33.12 -13.98
C GLU A 41 26.11 -34.20 -15.05
N GLY A 42 25.41 -34.08 -16.17
CA GLY A 42 25.56 -34.99 -17.30
C GLY A 42 24.41 -35.98 -17.45
N ARG A 43 23.45 -36.04 -16.52
CA ARG A 43 22.30 -36.95 -16.60
C ARG A 43 21.42 -36.59 -17.79
N GLU A 44 21.17 -37.56 -18.66
CA GLU A 44 20.37 -37.34 -19.86
C GLU A 44 18.91 -37.76 -19.63
N PRO A 45 17.93 -36.87 -19.82
CA PRO A 45 16.53 -37.24 -19.75
C PRO A 45 16.13 -38.08 -20.96
N ARG A 46 15.16 -38.98 -20.75
CA ARG A 46 14.53 -39.76 -21.82
C ARG A 46 13.97 -38.83 -22.90
N SER A 47 13.92 -39.31 -24.15
CA SER A 47 13.38 -38.59 -25.30
C SER A 47 12.01 -37.97 -25.04
N ASP A 48 11.09 -38.72 -24.42
CA ASP A 48 9.73 -38.26 -24.16
C ASP A 48 9.69 -37.12 -23.13
N THR A 49 10.56 -37.20 -22.12
CA THR A 49 10.71 -36.13 -21.12
C THR A 49 11.30 -34.87 -21.75
N ARG A 50 12.29 -35.03 -22.64
CA ARG A 50 12.89 -33.93 -23.40
C ARG A 50 11.84 -33.23 -24.28
N ASN A 51 11.08 -34.00 -25.05
CA ASN A 51 10.04 -33.48 -25.93
C ASN A 51 8.92 -32.76 -25.15
N ARG A 52 8.50 -33.33 -24.01
CA ARG A 52 7.53 -32.69 -23.12
C ARG A 52 8.05 -31.36 -22.57
N ILE A 53 9.32 -31.31 -22.16
CA ILE A 53 9.94 -30.08 -21.63
C ILE A 53 10.12 -29.04 -22.73
N LEU A 54 10.55 -29.42 -23.93
CA LEU A 54 10.65 -28.52 -25.08
C LEU A 54 9.29 -27.93 -25.44
N LYS A 55 8.23 -28.76 -25.47
CA LYS A 55 6.86 -28.30 -25.69
C LYS A 55 6.41 -27.37 -24.57
N ALA A 56 6.60 -27.73 -23.31
CA ALA A 56 6.25 -26.87 -22.18
C ALA A 56 7.04 -25.54 -22.18
N MET A 57 8.30 -25.53 -22.62
CA MET A 57 9.10 -24.32 -22.83
C MET A 57 8.57 -23.48 -23.99
N GLN A 58 8.08 -24.10 -25.07
CA GLN A 58 7.41 -23.42 -26.18
C GLN A 58 6.07 -22.82 -25.72
N ASP A 59 5.23 -23.60 -25.05
CA ASP A 59 3.97 -23.14 -24.45
C ASP A 59 4.22 -22.03 -23.42
N HIS A 60 5.35 -22.07 -22.68
CA HIS A 60 5.79 -20.98 -21.79
C HIS A 60 6.52 -19.81 -22.47
N SER A 61 6.99 -20.00 -23.69
CA SER A 61 7.45 -18.91 -24.56
C SER A 61 6.29 -18.19 -25.22
N GLU A 62 5.19 -18.92 -25.46
CA GLU A 62 3.89 -18.41 -25.92
C GLU A 62 2.96 -18.03 -24.78
N THR A 63 3.33 -18.31 -23.52
CA THR A 63 2.63 -17.80 -22.34
C THR A 63 2.84 -16.29 -22.31
N GLN A 64 1.91 -15.65 -23.01
CA GLN A 64 1.53 -14.26 -23.11
C GLN A 64 2.34 -13.37 -22.18
N ALA A 65 3.01 -12.36 -22.76
CA ALA A 65 3.22 -11.13 -22.02
C ALA A 65 1.84 -10.74 -21.45
N LEU A 66 1.64 -10.96 -20.15
CA LEU A 66 0.37 -10.67 -19.50
C LEU A 66 -0.01 -9.26 -19.90
N THR A 67 -1.24 -9.08 -20.38
CA THR A 67 -1.74 -7.77 -20.76
C THR A 67 -1.40 -6.80 -19.63
N PRO A 68 -0.71 -5.67 -19.91
CA PRO A 68 -0.30 -4.75 -18.86
C PRO A 68 -1.50 -4.39 -17.97
N LEU A 69 -1.29 -4.33 -16.66
CA LEU A 69 -2.32 -3.82 -15.78
C LEU A 69 -2.39 -2.31 -15.95
N ARG A 70 -3.51 -1.82 -16.50
CA ARG A 70 -3.77 -0.41 -16.76
C ARG A 70 -4.30 0.26 -15.49
N ILE A 71 -3.73 1.39 -15.10
CA ILE A 71 -4.01 2.06 -13.84
C ILE A 71 -4.58 3.44 -14.11
N GLY A 72 -5.74 3.72 -13.52
CA GLY A 72 -6.34 5.05 -13.46
C GLY A 72 -6.03 5.71 -12.13
N VAL A 73 -5.44 6.91 -12.14
CA VAL A 73 -5.09 7.64 -10.90
C VAL A 73 -5.94 8.90 -10.75
N ALA A 74 -6.84 8.91 -9.76
CA ALA A 74 -7.58 10.09 -9.37
C ALA A 74 -6.87 10.80 -8.21
N GLY A 75 -6.40 12.02 -8.44
CA GLY A 75 -5.61 12.81 -7.49
C GLY A 75 -4.12 12.80 -7.82
N LEU A 76 -3.64 13.89 -8.40
CA LEU A 76 -2.22 14.11 -8.72
C LEU A 76 -1.55 15.12 -7.75
N GLY A 77 -1.77 14.92 -6.45
CA GLY A 77 -1.01 15.58 -5.40
C GLY A 77 0.37 14.93 -5.19
N ASN A 78 1.00 15.14 -4.02
CA ASN A 78 2.33 14.59 -3.72
C ASN A 78 2.39 13.06 -3.87
N VAL A 79 1.38 12.34 -3.35
CA VAL A 79 1.34 10.87 -3.39
C VAL A 79 1.07 10.39 -4.82
N GLY A 80 0.07 10.96 -5.51
CA GLY A 80 -0.29 10.54 -6.86
C GLY A 80 0.81 10.80 -7.89
N ALA A 81 1.44 11.98 -7.83
CA ALA A 81 2.57 12.28 -8.71
C ALA A 81 3.77 11.36 -8.43
N THR A 82 4.06 11.05 -7.16
CA THR A 82 5.11 10.09 -6.80
C THR A 82 4.80 8.69 -7.30
N LEU A 83 3.55 8.22 -7.18
CA LEU A 83 3.12 6.92 -7.71
C LEU A 83 3.35 6.81 -9.22
N VAL A 84 2.87 7.82 -9.98
CA VAL A 84 3.05 7.86 -11.45
C VAL A 84 4.54 7.83 -11.79
N ARG A 85 5.36 8.64 -11.10
CA ARG A 85 6.81 8.70 -11.29
C ARG A 85 7.48 7.36 -11.05
N ILE A 86 7.14 6.67 -9.96
CA ILE A 86 7.72 5.35 -9.62
C ILE A 86 7.37 4.34 -10.72
N ILE A 87 6.11 4.29 -11.16
CA ILE A 87 5.69 3.34 -12.22
C ILE A 87 6.40 3.63 -13.54
N GLN A 88 6.54 4.91 -13.92
CA GLN A 88 7.23 5.30 -15.15
C GLN A 88 8.74 5.03 -15.09
N LYS A 89 9.37 5.38 -13.98
CA LYS A 89 10.83 5.28 -13.81
C LYS A 89 11.30 3.85 -13.57
N ASP A 90 10.60 3.11 -12.71
CA ASP A 90 11.03 1.79 -12.23
C ASP A 90 10.24 0.64 -12.91
N GLY A 91 9.49 0.94 -13.97
CA GLY A 91 8.55 0.01 -14.61
C GLY A 91 9.16 -1.31 -15.07
N GLU A 92 10.40 -1.31 -15.58
CA GLU A 92 11.10 -2.55 -15.97
C GLU A 92 11.43 -3.43 -14.76
N GLU A 93 11.91 -2.82 -13.67
CA GLU A 93 12.22 -3.55 -12.44
C GLU A 93 10.96 -4.08 -11.77
N LEU A 94 9.90 -3.27 -11.72
CA LEU A 94 8.58 -3.69 -11.22
C LEU A 94 8.03 -4.86 -12.05
N THR A 95 8.12 -4.78 -13.37
CA THR A 95 7.69 -5.87 -14.27
C THR A 95 8.46 -7.15 -13.99
N ARG A 96 9.78 -7.06 -13.78
CA ARG A 96 10.63 -8.21 -13.45
C ARG A 96 10.24 -8.85 -12.11
N LYS A 97 9.94 -8.04 -11.09
CA LYS A 97 9.54 -8.52 -9.75
C LYS A 97 8.14 -9.10 -9.72
N LEU A 98 7.19 -8.47 -10.40
CA LEU A 98 5.76 -8.80 -10.35
C LEU A 98 5.33 -9.78 -11.44
N GLY A 99 6.13 -9.94 -12.49
CA GLY A 99 5.80 -10.77 -13.66
C GLY A 99 4.74 -10.17 -14.58
N ARG A 100 4.28 -8.93 -14.32
CA ARG A 100 3.29 -8.21 -15.13
C ARG A 100 3.65 -6.73 -15.20
N LYS A 101 3.54 -6.14 -16.40
CA LYS A 101 3.78 -4.71 -16.59
C LYS A 101 2.65 -3.90 -15.95
N LEU A 102 3.02 -2.85 -15.21
CA LEU A 102 2.10 -1.84 -14.69
C LEU A 102 2.19 -0.59 -15.55
N VAL A 103 1.05 -0.03 -15.96
CA VAL A 103 1.02 1.18 -16.81
C VAL A 103 -0.06 2.11 -16.30
N VAL A 104 0.30 3.35 -15.98
CA VAL A 104 -0.70 4.40 -15.77
C VAL A 104 -1.19 4.83 -17.15
N THR A 105 -2.49 4.71 -17.40
CA THR A 105 -3.11 5.04 -18.70
C THR A 105 -4.00 6.26 -18.62
N ALA A 106 -4.55 6.55 -17.45
CA ALA A 106 -5.49 7.65 -17.27
C ALA A 106 -5.33 8.33 -15.91
N VAL A 107 -5.64 9.62 -15.87
CA VAL A 107 -5.54 10.45 -14.67
C VAL A 107 -6.71 11.43 -14.53
N CYS A 108 -7.02 11.79 -13.30
CA CYS A 108 -7.97 12.85 -12.98
C CYS A 108 -7.38 13.78 -11.91
N ALA A 109 -7.39 15.08 -12.13
CA ALA A 109 -7.01 16.08 -11.14
C ALA A 109 -7.62 17.45 -11.44
N ARG A 110 -7.77 18.28 -10.40
CA ARG A 110 -8.34 19.65 -10.50
C ARG A 110 -7.65 20.58 -11.51
N SER A 111 -6.36 20.38 -11.78
CA SER A 111 -5.60 21.23 -12.70
C SER A 111 -4.76 20.37 -13.64
N ARG A 112 -4.99 20.49 -14.94
CA ARG A 112 -4.21 19.81 -15.98
C ARG A 112 -2.83 20.42 -16.18
N SER A 113 -2.73 21.75 -16.06
CA SER A 113 -1.53 22.53 -16.41
C SER A 113 -0.51 22.71 -15.30
N ARG A 114 -0.85 22.39 -14.04
CA ARG A 114 0.11 22.47 -12.93
C ARG A 114 1.27 21.50 -13.16
N ASP A 115 2.49 22.04 -13.19
CA ASP A 115 3.70 21.21 -13.22
C ASP A 115 3.84 20.42 -11.91
N ARG A 116 4.10 19.12 -12.07
CA ARG A 116 4.24 18.11 -11.00
C ARG A 116 5.53 17.30 -11.13
N GLY A 117 6.38 17.65 -12.10
CA GLY A 117 7.60 16.91 -12.41
C GLY A 117 7.36 15.45 -12.82
N ILE A 118 6.24 15.19 -13.52
CA ILE A 118 5.91 13.90 -14.13
C ILE A 118 5.48 14.12 -15.58
N ASP A 119 5.82 13.17 -16.45
CA ASP A 119 5.34 13.19 -17.81
C ASP A 119 3.91 12.66 -17.85
N VAL A 120 3.00 13.47 -18.37
CA VAL A 120 1.57 13.18 -18.48
C VAL A 120 1.07 13.27 -19.92
N THR A 121 2.00 13.36 -20.88
CA THR A 121 1.70 13.65 -22.30
C THR A 121 0.83 12.57 -22.93
N ASP A 122 1.10 11.31 -22.65
CA ASP A 122 0.38 10.16 -23.21
C ASP A 122 -0.75 9.63 -22.31
N LEU A 123 -1.08 10.35 -21.23
CA LEU A 123 -2.12 9.93 -20.29
C LEU A 123 -3.47 10.50 -20.70
N GLU A 124 -4.51 9.67 -20.66
CA GLU A 124 -5.89 10.12 -20.86
C GLU A 124 -6.34 10.95 -19.65
N TRP A 125 -6.85 12.15 -19.90
CA TRP A 125 -7.30 13.07 -18.84
C TRP A 125 -8.81 13.06 -18.67
N PHE A 126 -9.24 12.79 -17.45
CA PHE A 126 -10.63 12.89 -17.01
C PHE A 126 -10.82 14.11 -16.10
N ASP A 127 -11.90 14.86 -16.32
CA ASP A 127 -12.28 15.96 -15.43
C ASP A 127 -13.17 15.50 -14.26
N ASP A 128 -13.79 14.32 -14.40
CA ASP A 128 -14.62 13.68 -13.37
C ASP A 128 -13.98 12.35 -12.93
N PRO A 129 -13.68 12.17 -11.63
CA PRO A 129 -13.11 10.92 -11.13
C PRO A 129 -14.09 9.74 -11.22
N VAL A 130 -15.40 9.97 -11.25
CA VAL A 130 -16.40 8.91 -11.44
C VAL A 130 -16.33 8.36 -12.87
N ALA A 131 -16.20 9.25 -13.87
CA ALA A 131 -15.97 8.86 -15.25
C ALA A 131 -14.67 8.05 -15.40
N LEU A 132 -13.58 8.46 -14.75
CA LEU A 132 -12.34 7.70 -14.73
C LEU A 132 -12.54 6.31 -14.11
N ALA A 133 -13.21 6.22 -12.95
CA ALA A 133 -13.47 4.97 -12.24
C ALA A 133 -14.23 3.93 -13.09
N LYS A 134 -15.12 4.41 -13.98
CA LYS A 134 -15.92 3.57 -14.89
C LYS A 134 -15.29 3.36 -16.26
N SER A 135 -14.15 3.96 -16.56
CA SER A 135 -13.54 3.90 -17.89
C SER A 135 -13.05 2.49 -18.24
N ASP A 136 -13.28 2.07 -19.49
CA ASP A 136 -12.70 0.85 -20.05
C ASP A 136 -11.19 0.98 -20.34
N SER A 137 -10.62 2.18 -20.24
CA SER A 137 -9.19 2.45 -20.45
C SER A 137 -8.29 2.05 -19.27
N ILE A 138 -8.88 1.64 -18.14
CA ILE A 138 -8.17 1.22 -16.92
C ILE A 138 -8.59 -0.19 -16.50
N ASP A 139 -7.78 -0.84 -15.68
CA ASP A 139 -8.02 -2.14 -15.04
C ASP A 139 -8.11 -2.02 -13.51
N LEU A 140 -7.38 -1.07 -12.93
CA LEU A 140 -7.29 -0.75 -11.51
C LEU A 140 -7.55 0.75 -11.29
N PHE A 141 -8.43 1.09 -10.36
CA PHE A 141 -8.66 2.48 -9.96
C PHE A 141 -7.87 2.81 -8.69
N VAL A 142 -7.15 3.94 -8.69
CA VAL A 142 -6.37 4.42 -7.56
C VAL A 142 -6.90 5.79 -7.12
N GLU A 143 -7.41 5.88 -5.90
CA GLU A 143 -7.97 7.09 -5.31
C GLU A 143 -7.00 7.77 -4.34
N LEU A 144 -6.64 9.01 -4.66
CA LEU A 144 -5.70 9.88 -3.95
C LEU A 144 -6.18 11.35 -3.94
N ILE A 145 -7.50 11.57 -3.97
CA ILE A 145 -8.15 12.89 -4.00
C ILE A 145 -8.13 13.50 -2.58
N GLY A 146 -8.40 12.67 -1.57
CA GLY A 146 -8.60 13.11 -0.19
C GLY A 146 -10.04 13.57 0.10
N GLY A 147 -10.35 13.74 1.39
CA GLY A 147 -11.70 14.04 1.89
C GLY A 147 -12.52 12.78 2.19
N GLU A 148 -13.53 12.88 3.05
CA GLU A 148 -14.35 11.72 3.46
C GLU A 148 -15.55 11.47 2.55
N ASP A 149 -16.03 12.49 1.84
CA ASP A 149 -17.25 12.46 1.04
C ASP A 149 -17.04 12.99 -0.40
N GLY A 150 -18.14 13.19 -1.12
CA GLY A 150 -18.17 13.87 -2.41
C GLY A 150 -17.48 13.05 -3.51
N PRO A 151 -16.61 13.66 -4.33
CA PRO A 151 -16.07 13.01 -5.53
C PRO A 151 -15.20 11.78 -5.21
N ALA A 152 -14.49 11.76 -4.07
CA ALA A 152 -13.70 10.60 -3.65
C ALA A 152 -14.61 9.40 -3.37
N LEU A 153 -15.62 9.59 -2.53
CA LEU A 153 -16.58 8.54 -2.18
C LEU A 153 -17.36 8.06 -3.42
N ALA A 154 -17.84 8.99 -4.24
CA ALA A 154 -18.60 8.68 -5.44
C ALA A 154 -17.79 7.83 -6.43
N ALA A 155 -16.51 8.17 -6.64
CA ALA A 155 -15.65 7.45 -7.58
C ALA A 155 -15.29 6.05 -7.05
N VAL A 156 -14.98 5.91 -5.75
CA VAL A 156 -14.69 4.61 -5.15
C VAL A 156 -15.92 3.69 -5.22
N LYS A 157 -17.10 4.19 -4.85
CA LYS A 157 -18.35 3.42 -4.98
C LYS A 157 -18.60 2.99 -6.42
N ALA A 158 -18.50 3.92 -7.37
CA ALA A 158 -18.68 3.65 -8.79
C ALA A 158 -17.74 2.56 -9.34
N ALA A 159 -16.47 2.55 -8.91
CA ALA A 159 -15.53 1.50 -9.28
C ALA A 159 -15.95 0.15 -8.68
N LEU A 160 -16.22 0.11 -7.37
CA LEU A 160 -16.58 -1.13 -6.69
C LEU A 160 -17.89 -1.73 -7.22
N GLU A 161 -18.90 -0.92 -7.51
CA GLU A 161 -20.19 -1.35 -8.08
C GLU A 161 -20.04 -2.13 -9.39
N ILE A 162 -19.06 -1.78 -10.22
CA ILE A 162 -18.79 -2.47 -11.50
C ILE A 162 -17.76 -3.61 -11.37
N GLY A 163 -17.36 -3.97 -10.15
CA GLY A 163 -16.37 -5.02 -9.91
C GLY A 163 -14.92 -4.57 -10.14
N ARG A 164 -14.65 -3.26 -10.27
CA ARG A 164 -13.30 -2.73 -10.50
C ARG A 164 -12.49 -2.76 -9.19
N PRO A 165 -11.29 -3.34 -9.17
CA PRO A 165 -10.39 -3.21 -8.03
C PRO A 165 -10.05 -1.74 -7.73
N VAL A 166 -10.00 -1.40 -6.44
CA VAL A 166 -9.69 -0.06 -5.94
C VAL A 166 -8.50 -0.12 -4.98
N VAL A 167 -7.58 0.83 -5.12
CA VAL A 167 -6.55 1.14 -4.11
C VAL A 167 -6.73 2.59 -3.64
N THR A 168 -6.74 2.83 -2.34
CA THR A 168 -6.86 4.19 -1.77
C THR A 168 -5.87 4.43 -0.63
N ALA A 169 -5.44 5.68 -0.45
CA ALA A 169 -4.70 6.13 0.73
C ALA A 169 -5.54 7.02 1.66
N ASN A 170 -6.85 7.09 1.43
CA ASN A 170 -7.74 8.07 2.05
C ASN A 170 -8.32 7.57 3.37
N LYS A 171 -7.57 7.84 4.44
CA LYS A 171 -7.92 7.49 5.82
C LYS A 171 -9.28 8.04 6.28
N ALA A 172 -9.67 9.25 5.87
CA ALA A 172 -10.91 9.88 6.31
C ALA A 172 -12.13 9.18 5.69
N LEU A 173 -12.06 8.92 4.37
CA LEU A 173 -13.06 8.13 3.66
C LEU A 173 -13.20 6.72 4.24
N LEU A 174 -12.10 6.06 4.58
CA LEU A 174 -12.13 4.73 5.19
C LEU A 174 -12.65 4.75 6.63
N ALA A 175 -12.30 5.77 7.42
CA ALA A 175 -12.79 5.92 8.77
C ALA A 175 -14.32 6.08 8.80
N ARG A 176 -14.88 6.82 7.84
CA ARG A 176 -16.32 7.09 7.76
C ARG A 176 -17.12 6.02 7.03
N HIS A 177 -16.60 5.51 5.91
CA HIS A 177 -17.35 4.67 4.97
C HIS A 177 -16.73 3.29 4.74
N GLY A 178 -15.59 2.98 5.36
CA GLY A 178 -14.78 1.80 5.05
C GLY A 178 -15.53 0.48 5.16
N VAL A 179 -16.38 0.29 6.18
CA VAL A 179 -17.20 -0.93 6.33
C VAL A 179 -18.19 -1.10 5.18
N ASN A 180 -18.86 -0.03 4.77
CA ASN A 180 -19.82 -0.07 3.66
C ASN A 180 -19.12 -0.30 2.32
N LEU A 181 -17.94 0.30 2.12
CA LEU A 181 -17.13 0.08 0.93
C LEU A 181 -16.56 -1.34 0.87
N ALA A 182 -16.19 -1.93 2.02
CA ALA A 182 -15.74 -3.32 2.09
C ALA A 182 -16.87 -4.28 1.72
N LYS A 183 -18.08 -4.09 2.28
CA LYS A 183 -19.28 -4.87 1.91
C LYS A 183 -19.57 -4.77 0.42
N LEU A 184 -19.52 -3.56 -0.15
CA LEU A 184 -19.73 -3.36 -1.58
C LEU A 184 -18.67 -4.08 -2.44
N ALA A 185 -17.40 -4.07 -2.01
CA ALA A 185 -16.34 -4.80 -2.68
C ALA A 185 -16.57 -6.33 -2.63
N GLU A 186 -17.03 -6.85 -1.50
CA GLU A 186 -17.40 -8.27 -1.34
C GLU A 186 -18.58 -8.66 -2.24
N GLU A 187 -19.61 -7.82 -2.31
CA GLU A 187 -20.81 -8.05 -3.13
C GLU A 187 -20.50 -8.09 -4.63
N SER A 188 -19.61 -7.23 -5.11
CA SER A 188 -19.24 -7.18 -6.53
C SER A 188 -18.07 -8.09 -6.90
N GLY A 189 -17.40 -8.70 -5.92
CA GLY A 189 -16.15 -9.45 -6.11
C GLY A 189 -14.93 -8.56 -6.40
N ALA A 190 -15.05 -7.24 -6.24
CA ALA A 190 -13.93 -6.31 -6.36
C ALA A 190 -12.97 -6.44 -5.16
N GLN A 191 -11.75 -5.91 -5.33
CA GLN A 191 -10.78 -5.78 -4.25
C GLN A 191 -10.68 -4.33 -3.79
N LEU A 192 -10.61 -4.11 -2.48
CA LEU A 192 -10.32 -2.82 -1.87
C LEU A 192 -8.99 -2.89 -1.10
N GLY A 193 -7.95 -2.25 -1.65
CA GLY A 193 -6.63 -2.12 -1.03
C GLY A 193 -6.43 -0.75 -0.39
N PHE A 194 -5.90 -0.72 0.83
CA PHE A 194 -5.79 0.54 1.59
C PHE A 194 -4.59 0.64 2.54
N GLU A 195 -3.50 -0.10 2.25
CA GLU A 195 -2.27 -0.10 3.08
C GLU A 195 -1.76 1.32 3.35
N ALA A 196 -1.69 2.17 2.32
CA ALA A 196 -1.16 3.52 2.43
C ALA A 196 -2.00 4.47 3.31
N ALA A 197 -3.22 4.10 3.69
CA ALA A 197 -4.07 4.91 4.57
C ALA A 197 -3.58 4.92 6.03
N VAL A 198 -2.86 3.89 6.46
CA VAL A 198 -2.43 3.72 7.84
C VAL A 198 -0.93 3.46 7.91
N ALA A 199 -0.21 4.20 8.76
CA ALA A 199 1.22 4.05 8.99
C ALA A 199 2.14 4.20 7.75
N GLY A 200 1.63 4.77 6.66
CA GLY A 200 2.42 5.16 5.49
C GLY A 200 3.09 3.97 4.81
N GLY A 201 4.41 3.87 4.91
CA GLY A 201 5.21 2.79 4.30
C GLY A 201 5.35 1.53 5.16
N ILE A 202 4.80 1.52 6.38
CA ILE A 202 4.86 0.35 7.27
C ILE A 202 3.75 -0.63 6.84
N PRO A 203 4.04 -1.91 6.52
CA PRO A 203 3.07 -2.87 6.00
C PRO A 203 2.17 -3.44 7.11
N VAL A 204 1.47 -2.57 7.83
CA VAL A 204 0.70 -2.93 9.03
C VAL A 204 -0.58 -3.68 8.68
N ILE A 205 -1.31 -3.25 7.65
CA ILE A 205 -2.58 -3.87 7.25
C ILE A 205 -2.30 -5.27 6.71
N LYS A 206 -1.32 -5.44 5.82
CA LYS A 206 -0.90 -6.76 5.33
C LYS A 206 -0.44 -7.67 6.46
N THR A 207 0.33 -7.15 7.42
CA THR A 207 0.76 -7.94 8.58
C THR A 207 -0.45 -8.44 9.39
N LEU A 208 -1.43 -7.57 9.65
CA LEU A 208 -2.64 -7.93 10.39
C LEU A 208 -3.53 -8.93 9.64
N ARG A 209 -3.70 -8.76 8.33
CA ARG A 209 -4.60 -9.61 7.51
C ARG A 209 -3.99 -10.94 7.09
N GLU A 210 -2.69 -10.96 6.81
CA GLU A 210 -2.02 -12.13 6.20
C GLU A 210 -0.89 -12.70 7.07
N GLY A 211 -0.20 -11.85 7.83
CA GLY A 211 1.04 -12.22 8.53
C GLY A 211 0.85 -12.90 9.89
N LEU A 212 -0.27 -12.63 10.57
CA LEU A 212 -0.49 -13.12 11.95
C LEU A 212 -1.23 -14.47 12.03
N GLY A 213 -1.62 -15.06 10.89
CA GLY A 213 -2.28 -16.36 10.85
C GLY A 213 -3.55 -16.41 11.70
N SER A 214 -3.62 -17.37 12.63
CA SER A 214 -4.76 -17.54 13.54
C SER A 214 -4.61 -16.80 14.89
N ALA A 215 -3.59 -15.96 15.04
CA ALA A 215 -3.36 -15.24 16.28
C ALA A 215 -4.53 -14.30 16.60
N ARG A 216 -4.94 -14.28 17.87
CA ARG A 216 -5.94 -13.32 18.37
C ARG A 216 -5.23 -12.12 18.96
N ILE A 217 -5.48 -10.95 18.39
CA ILE A 217 -4.89 -9.71 18.85
C ILE A 217 -5.62 -9.27 20.12
N ALA A 218 -4.88 -9.11 21.21
CA ALA A 218 -5.40 -8.59 22.47
C ALA A 218 -5.33 -7.06 22.52
N ARG A 219 -4.26 -6.47 21.98
CA ARG A 219 -4.01 -5.03 22.01
C ARG A 219 -3.21 -4.59 20.79
N VAL A 220 -3.50 -3.38 20.32
CA VAL A 220 -2.70 -2.64 19.35
C VAL A 220 -2.40 -1.26 19.95
N TYR A 221 -1.15 -0.82 19.85
CA TYR A 221 -0.78 0.55 20.22
C TYR A 221 0.40 1.02 19.39
N GLY A 222 0.49 2.33 19.17
CA GLY A 222 1.60 2.88 18.40
C GLY A 222 1.59 4.39 18.29
N ILE A 223 2.75 4.91 17.90
CA ILE A 223 2.93 6.29 17.48
C ILE A 223 2.56 6.36 16.00
N MET A 224 1.44 6.99 15.68
CA MET A 224 0.86 6.96 14.33
C MET A 224 0.83 8.34 13.65
N ASN A 225 1.25 9.40 14.34
CA ASN A 225 1.31 10.76 13.81
C ASN A 225 2.75 11.31 13.83
N GLY A 226 3.27 11.63 12.66
CA GLY A 226 4.65 12.10 12.47
C GLY A 226 4.88 13.49 13.07
N THR A 227 3.95 14.43 12.84
CA THR A 227 4.00 15.82 13.30
C THR A 227 4.09 15.90 14.83
N CYS A 228 3.18 15.22 15.52
CA CYS A 228 3.15 15.17 16.98
C CYS A 228 4.40 14.50 17.55
N ASN A 229 4.84 13.39 16.95
CA ASN A 229 6.04 12.70 17.41
C ASN A 229 7.29 13.56 17.23
N TYR A 230 7.39 14.32 16.13
CA TYR A 230 8.47 15.28 15.89
C TYR A 230 8.48 16.37 16.96
N ILE A 231 7.34 17.01 17.21
CA ILE A 231 7.18 18.08 18.21
C ILE A 231 7.58 17.56 19.60
N LEU A 232 6.97 16.48 20.08
CA LEU A 232 7.27 15.92 21.42
C LEU A 232 8.72 15.47 21.55
N THR A 233 9.34 14.99 20.47
CA THR A 233 10.77 14.61 20.49
C THR A 233 11.67 15.82 20.61
N ARG A 234 11.40 16.91 19.87
CA ARG A 234 12.20 18.14 19.96
C ARG A 234 12.01 18.84 21.29
N MET A 235 10.77 18.94 21.77
CA MET A 235 10.49 19.47 23.11
C MET A 235 11.31 18.74 24.18
N GLY A 236 11.37 17.39 24.15
CA GLY A 236 12.13 16.62 25.13
C GLY A 236 13.64 16.64 24.96
N ASN A 237 14.16 16.75 23.74
CA ASN A 237 15.61 16.76 23.50
C ASN A 237 16.24 18.15 23.65
N GLU A 238 15.50 19.21 23.30
CA GLU A 238 16.03 20.57 23.16
C GLU A 238 15.48 21.52 24.23
N GLY A 239 14.46 21.11 24.99
CA GLY A 239 13.87 21.93 26.06
C GLY A 239 13.05 23.13 25.54
N ILE A 240 12.70 23.16 24.26
CA ILE A 240 11.96 24.26 23.62
C ILE A 240 10.44 24.11 23.78
N SER A 241 9.70 25.21 23.81
CA SER A 241 8.25 25.18 24.03
C SER A 241 7.47 24.54 22.87
N PHE A 242 6.22 24.12 23.14
CA PHE A 242 5.32 23.60 22.11
C PHE A 242 5.13 24.60 20.95
N ASP A 243 4.88 25.87 21.27
CA ASP A 243 4.64 26.92 20.27
C ASP A 243 5.87 27.18 19.38
N GLU A 244 7.08 27.14 19.95
CA GLU A 244 8.33 27.26 19.20
C GLU A 244 8.54 26.05 18.30
N CYS A 245 8.37 24.83 18.83
CA CYS A 245 8.43 23.59 18.05
C CYS A 245 7.45 23.60 16.89
N LEU A 246 6.21 24.03 17.11
CA LEU A 246 5.16 24.05 16.09
C LEU A 246 5.51 25.03 14.97
N LYS A 247 5.96 26.24 15.33
CA LYS A 247 6.43 27.24 14.35
C LYS A 247 7.59 26.70 13.51
N ASP A 248 8.54 26.02 14.13
CA ASP A 248 9.65 25.41 13.40
C ASP A 248 9.21 24.23 12.53
N ALA A 249 8.33 23.38 13.02
CA ALA A 249 7.75 22.27 12.26
C ALA A 249 7.03 22.79 11.00
N GLN A 250 6.30 23.91 11.11
CA GLN A 250 5.66 24.56 9.97
C GLN A 250 6.69 25.11 8.96
N LYS A 251 7.74 25.79 9.42
CA LYS A 251 8.80 26.31 8.53
C LYS A 251 9.53 25.21 7.78
N LEU A 252 9.73 24.06 8.43
CA LEU A 252 10.41 22.89 7.86
C LEU A 252 9.47 22.00 7.03
N GLY A 253 8.16 22.30 7.01
CA GLY A 253 7.16 21.52 6.28
C GLY A 253 6.75 20.21 6.95
N TYR A 254 7.04 20.02 8.24
CA TYR A 254 6.55 18.89 9.03
C TYR A 254 5.11 19.08 9.50
N ALA A 255 4.63 20.33 9.62
CA ALA A 255 3.26 20.67 10.01
C ALA A 255 2.63 21.61 8.97
N GLU A 256 1.33 21.47 8.73
CA GLU A 256 0.58 22.39 7.87
C GLU A 256 0.27 23.71 8.60
N ALA A 257 -0.23 24.70 7.84
CA ALA A 257 -0.61 26.00 8.39
C ALA A 257 -1.72 25.89 9.45
N ASP A 258 -2.69 25.00 9.22
CA ASP A 258 -3.65 24.55 10.23
C ASP A 258 -3.27 23.13 10.68
N PRO A 259 -2.59 22.98 11.83
CA PRO A 259 -2.14 21.69 12.33
C PRO A 259 -3.18 21.01 13.25
N THR A 260 -4.38 21.58 13.40
CA THR A 260 -5.38 21.16 14.40
C THR A 260 -5.68 19.66 14.33
N PHE A 261 -5.79 19.13 13.12
CA PHE A 261 -6.09 17.71 12.89
C PHE A 261 -4.97 16.78 13.38
N ASP A 262 -3.72 17.23 13.30
CA ASP A 262 -2.55 16.48 13.80
C ASP A 262 -2.43 16.66 15.31
N VAL A 263 -2.23 17.90 15.79
CA VAL A 263 -1.89 18.17 17.20
C VAL A 263 -3.06 17.93 18.15
N GLY A 264 -4.28 17.91 17.64
CA GLY A 264 -5.49 17.53 18.37
C GLY A 264 -5.71 16.01 18.47
N GLY A 265 -4.90 15.19 17.80
CA GLY A 265 -4.97 13.72 17.90
C GLY A 265 -5.96 13.03 16.95
N PHE A 266 -6.74 13.78 16.18
CA PHE A 266 -7.77 13.23 15.28
C PHE A 266 -7.19 12.34 14.16
N ASP A 267 -6.02 12.69 13.61
CA ASP A 267 -5.33 11.83 12.64
C ASP A 267 -4.95 10.45 13.24
N THR A 268 -4.48 10.43 14.48
CA THR A 268 -4.19 9.19 15.20
C THR A 268 -5.47 8.41 15.47
N ALA A 269 -6.58 9.08 15.82
CA ALA A 269 -7.87 8.44 16.07
C ALA A 269 -8.40 7.73 14.81
N HIS A 270 -8.34 8.37 13.63
CA HIS A 270 -8.77 7.76 12.38
C HIS A 270 -7.93 6.51 12.04
N LYS A 271 -6.61 6.59 12.21
CA LYS A 271 -5.71 5.44 11.98
C LYS A 271 -5.98 4.32 12.98
N LEU A 272 -6.22 4.66 14.24
CA LEU A 272 -6.53 3.71 15.29
C LEU A 272 -7.86 2.99 15.02
N ALA A 273 -8.90 3.71 14.60
CA ALA A 273 -10.21 3.15 14.29
C ALA A 273 -10.13 2.06 13.20
N ILE A 274 -9.37 2.34 12.13
CA ILE A 274 -9.14 1.39 11.04
C ILE A 274 -8.38 0.16 11.56
N LEU A 275 -7.32 0.36 12.36
CA LEU A 275 -6.55 -0.75 12.93
C LEU A 275 -7.35 -1.59 13.92
N ALA A 276 -8.17 -0.96 14.76
CA ALA A 276 -9.02 -1.64 15.72
C ALA A 276 -10.04 -2.53 15.01
N SER A 277 -10.69 -2.01 13.96
CA SER A 277 -11.59 -2.79 13.11
C SER A 277 -10.90 -4.03 12.52
N LEU A 278 -9.67 -3.87 11.99
CA LEU A 278 -8.89 -5.00 11.47
C LEU A 278 -8.46 -5.99 12.55
N CYS A 279 -8.06 -5.51 13.73
CA CYS A 279 -7.58 -6.36 14.82
C CYS A 279 -8.71 -7.15 15.49
N PHE A 280 -9.91 -6.56 15.54
CA PHE A 280 -10.99 -7.03 16.39
C PHE A 280 -12.26 -7.44 15.63
N GLY A 281 -12.33 -7.21 14.31
CA GLY A 281 -13.49 -7.56 13.49
C GLY A 281 -14.75 -6.79 13.88
N CYS A 282 -14.61 -5.52 14.25
CA CYS A 282 -15.71 -4.63 14.63
C CYS A 282 -15.96 -3.53 13.59
N GLU A 283 -17.08 -2.83 13.72
CA GLU A 283 -17.32 -1.62 12.93
C GLU A 283 -16.32 -0.52 13.30
N ILE A 284 -16.10 0.39 12.35
CA ILE A 284 -15.21 1.55 12.55
C ILE A 284 -16.03 2.64 13.22
N ALA A 285 -15.62 3.06 14.41
CA ALA A 285 -16.31 4.08 15.21
C ALA A 285 -15.32 5.17 15.66
N PRO A 286 -14.87 6.06 14.75
CA PRO A 286 -13.87 7.07 15.08
C PRO A 286 -14.44 8.11 16.07
N ASP A 287 -15.74 8.39 16.00
CA ASP A 287 -16.46 9.34 16.86
C ASP A 287 -16.61 8.84 18.31
N GLU A 288 -16.36 7.55 18.56
CA GLU A 288 -16.42 6.93 19.90
C GLU A 288 -15.05 6.85 20.59
N ILE A 289 -13.97 7.28 19.91
CA ILE A 289 -12.62 7.24 20.46
C ILE A 289 -12.42 8.43 21.40
N PHE A 290 -11.93 8.18 22.60
CA PHE A 290 -11.44 9.26 23.46
C PHE A 290 -10.17 9.87 22.85
N VAL A 291 -10.18 11.16 22.56
CA VAL A 291 -9.05 11.84 21.90
C VAL A 291 -8.53 12.97 22.77
N GLU A 292 -7.25 12.86 23.17
CA GLU A 292 -6.50 13.96 23.77
C GLU A 292 -5.27 14.29 22.90
N GLY A 293 -5.15 15.57 22.53
CA GLY A 293 -4.04 16.07 21.74
C GLY A 293 -2.76 16.33 22.55
N ILE A 294 -1.80 17.03 21.94
CA ILE A 294 -0.52 17.37 22.57
C ILE A 294 -0.39 18.86 22.94
N THR A 295 -1.43 19.66 22.68
CA THR A 295 -1.38 21.13 22.80
C THR A 295 -1.24 21.63 24.23
N THR A 296 -1.66 20.84 25.21
CA THR A 296 -1.59 21.16 26.65
C THR A 296 -0.28 20.71 27.30
N ILE A 297 0.56 19.95 26.59
CA ILE A 297 1.80 19.39 27.14
C ILE A 297 2.84 20.50 27.29
N SER A 298 3.34 20.67 28.53
CA SER A 298 4.35 21.66 28.87
C SER A 298 5.75 21.06 28.99
N GLN A 299 6.76 21.94 29.04
CA GLN A 299 8.13 21.54 29.37
C GLN A 299 8.26 20.99 30.79
N ALA A 300 7.43 21.46 31.72
CA ALA A 300 7.40 20.93 33.09
C ALA A 300 6.95 19.46 33.10
N ASP A 301 5.91 19.12 32.32
CA ASP A 301 5.42 17.75 32.20
C ASP A 301 6.49 16.82 31.64
N ILE A 302 7.18 17.25 30.57
CA ILE A 302 8.27 16.48 29.95
C ILE A 302 9.43 16.28 30.93
N LYS A 303 9.81 17.33 31.67
CA LYS A 303 10.87 17.24 32.67
C LYS A 303 10.50 16.26 33.79
N VAL A 304 9.29 16.37 34.35
CA VAL A 304 8.82 15.46 35.41
C VAL A 304 8.77 14.02 34.90
N ALA A 305 8.27 13.79 33.69
CA ALA A 305 8.28 12.47 33.07
C ALA A 305 9.72 11.93 32.91
N GLY A 306 10.65 12.78 32.47
CA GLY A 306 12.07 12.44 32.33
C GLY A 306 12.75 12.10 33.66
N ASP A 307 12.49 12.89 34.72
CA ASP A 307 13.00 12.65 36.07
C ASP A 307 12.50 11.28 36.63
N LEU A 308 11.32 10.83 36.19
CA LEU A 308 10.73 9.53 36.52
C LEU A 308 11.17 8.39 35.58
N GLY A 309 11.98 8.66 34.55
CA GLY A 309 12.46 7.67 33.59
C GLY A 309 11.51 7.38 32.41
N TYR A 310 10.53 8.24 32.16
CA TYR A 310 9.53 8.10 31.09
C TYR A 310 9.72 9.12 29.96
N LYS A 311 9.00 8.91 28.86
CA LYS A 311 8.86 9.86 27.76
C LYS A 311 7.39 10.09 27.45
N ILE A 312 7.04 11.31 27.07
CA ILE A 312 5.69 11.65 26.61
C ILE A 312 5.59 11.40 25.11
N LYS A 313 4.54 10.68 24.70
CA LYS A 313 4.22 10.34 23.31
C LYS A 313 2.71 10.34 23.11
N LEU A 314 2.25 10.83 21.95
CA LEU A 314 0.88 10.63 21.50
C LEU A 314 0.72 9.19 21.03
N LEU A 315 -0.16 8.42 21.68
CA LEU A 315 -0.31 6.99 21.44
C LEU A 315 -1.75 6.66 21.08
N GLY A 316 -1.98 6.12 19.89
CA GLY A 316 -3.23 5.41 19.63
C GLY A 316 -3.17 4.06 20.32
N ILE A 317 -4.16 3.73 21.16
CA ILE A 317 -4.24 2.48 21.91
C ILE A 317 -5.65 1.89 21.74
N ALA A 318 -5.72 0.65 21.25
CA ALA A 318 -6.94 -0.12 21.26
C ALA A 318 -6.73 -1.49 21.91
N HIS A 319 -7.66 -1.87 22.78
CA HIS A 319 -7.56 -3.07 23.60
C HIS A 319 -8.92 -3.75 23.71
N ARG A 320 -8.94 -5.08 23.55
CA ARG A 320 -10.13 -5.88 23.82
C ARG A 320 -10.16 -6.26 25.31
N SER A 321 -11.19 -5.83 26.02
CA SER A 321 -11.50 -6.25 27.39
C SER A 321 -12.70 -7.21 27.42
N ALA A 322 -13.11 -7.64 28.62
CA ALA A 322 -14.31 -8.45 28.78
C ALA A 322 -15.60 -7.66 28.45
N ASP A 323 -15.57 -6.34 28.65
CA ASP A 323 -16.73 -5.46 28.52
C ASP A 323 -16.84 -4.83 27.11
N GLY A 324 -15.80 -4.96 26.28
CA GLY A 324 -15.83 -4.44 24.91
C GLY A 324 -14.45 -4.15 24.32
N ILE A 325 -14.41 -3.17 23.42
CA ILE A 325 -13.18 -2.66 22.80
C ILE A 325 -12.99 -1.23 23.30
N GLU A 326 -11.90 -1.00 24.03
CA GLU A 326 -11.49 0.33 24.47
C GLU A 326 -10.57 0.94 23.42
N GLN A 327 -10.82 2.20 23.06
CA GLN A 327 -10.01 2.97 22.10
C GLN A 327 -9.73 4.36 22.66
N ARG A 328 -8.46 4.77 22.64
CA ARG A 328 -8.04 6.11 23.07
C ARG A 328 -6.78 6.58 22.36
N VAL A 329 -6.64 7.90 22.27
CA VAL A 329 -5.48 8.62 21.74
C VAL A 329 -4.94 9.56 22.81
#